data_AF-A0A661HVT0-F1
#
_entry.id   AF-A0A661HVT0-F1
#
_cell.length_a   1.000
_cell.length_b   1.000
_cell.length_c   1.000
_cell.angle_alpha   90.00
_cell.angle_beta   90.00
_cell.angle_gamma   90.00
#
_symmetry.space_group_name_H-M   'P 1'
#
loop_
_entity.id
_entity.type
_entity.pdbx_description
1 polymer ?
#
loop_
_entity_poly.entity_id
_entity_poly.type
_entity_poly.pdbx_seq_one_letter_code
_entity_poly.pdbx_strand_id
1 'polypeptide(L)'
;MVLSNQEKSPVEKVTVVLPQILKDEVVQLKETLHISMNSIYQIAIAEYVAKKKREQLRKEATLMLEEYQQNKELQELIEFEEDINDY
;
A
#
# COMPACT_ATOMS: atom_id res chain seq x y z
N MET A 1 -35.57 5.69 -14.44
CA MET A 1 -34.62 6.42 -13.57
C MET A 1 -34.16 5.42 -12.52
N VAL A 2 -33.05 4.72 -12.76
CA VAL A 2 -32.52 3.74 -11.80
C VAL A 2 -31.66 4.52 -10.83
N LEU A 3 -32.18 4.75 -9.63
CA LEU A 3 -31.38 5.27 -8.52
C LEU A 3 -30.46 4.12 -8.09
N SER A 4 -29.20 4.21 -8.48
CA SER A 4 -28.15 3.31 -8.02
C SER A 4 -28.08 3.36 -6.51
N ASN A 5 -28.55 2.30 -5.85
CA ASN A 5 -28.23 2.02 -4.46
C ASN A 5 -26.70 1.92 -4.37
N GLN A 6 -26.06 2.97 -3.85
CA GLN A 6 -24.68 2.83 -3.39
C GLN A 6 -24.71 1.93 -2.16
N GLU A 7 -24.26 0.68 -2.32
CA GLU A 7 -24.03 -0.22 -1.21
C GLU A 7 -23.07 0.48 -0.23
N LYS A 8 -23.61 0.91 0.92
CA LYS A 8 -22.79 1.37 2.04
C LYS A 8 -21.92 0.20 2.45
N SER A 9 -20.61 0.32 2.25
CA SER A 9 -19.64 -0.61 2.82
C SER A 9 -19.85 -0.72 4.33
N PRO A 10 -19.71 -1.92 4.91
CA PRO A 10 -19.89 -2.11 6.35
C PRO A 10 -18.86 -1.24 7.09
N VAL A 11 -19.34 -0.41 8.02
CA VAL A 11 -18.49 0.41 8.88
C VAL A 11 -18.22 -0.36 10.15
N GLU A 12 -16.94 -0.63 10.42
CA GLU A 12 -16.51 -1.33 11.64
C GLU A 12 -15.94 -0.35 12.67
N LYS A 13 -16.28 -0.59 13.95
CA LYS A 13 -15.73 0.18 15.07
C LYS A 13 -14.44 -0.47 15.54
N VAL A 14 -13.35 0.28 15.50
CA VAL A 14 -12.04 -0.15 15.98
C VAL A 14 -11.70 0.56 17.29
N THR A 15 -11.17 -0.18 18.26
CA THR A 15 -10.60 0.37 19.50
C THR A 15 -9.12 0.02 19.53
N VAL A 16 -8.27 1.01 19.78
CA VAL A 16 -6.82 0.87 19.78
C VAL A 16 -6.25 1.34 21.11
N VAL A 17 -5.25 0.61 21.60
CA VAL A 17 -4.41 1.01 22.72
C VAL A 17 -3.18 1.70 22.14
N LEU A 18 -2.90 2.92 22.60
CA LEU A 18 -1.78 3.73 22.12
C LEU A 18 -1.09 4.45 23.27
N PRO A 19 0.23 4.70 23.17
CA PRO A 19 0.96 5.53 24.12
C PRO A 19 0.29 6.87 24.35
N GLN A 20 0.24 7.32 25.62
CA GLN A 20 -0.40 8.58 25.99
C GLN A 20 0.17 9.77 25.22
N ILE A 21 1.50 9.80 25.03
CA ILE A 21 2.20 10.86 24.28
C ILE A 21 1.63 11.01 22.86
N LEU A 22 1.41 9.90 22.14
CA LEU A 22 0.84 9.91 20.79
C LEU A 22 -0.61 10.39 20.80
N LYS A 23 -1.38 10.08 21.85
CA LYS A 23 -2.74 10.61 22.00
C LYS A 23 -2.72 12.13 22.11
N ASP A 24 -1.81 12.66 22.92
CA ASP A 24 -1.71 14.09 23.20
C ASP A 24 -1.29 14.86 21.93
N GLU A 25 -0.34 14.32 21.16
CA GLU A 25 0.03 14.87 19.85
C GLU A 25 -1.16 14.90 18.87
N VAL A 26 -1.96 13.83 18.81
CA VAL A 26 -3.15 13.78 17.96
C VAL A 26 -4.21 14.79 18.41
N VAL A 27 -4.35 15.02 19.72
CA VAL A 27 -5.26 16.04 20.26
C VAL A 27 -4.81 17.44 19.86
N GLN A 28 -3.51 17.75 19.97
CA GLN A 28 -2.97 19.04 19.50
C GLN A 28 -3.18 19.23 18.00
N LEU A 29 -2.97 18.18 17.20
CA LEU A 29 -3.19 18.22 15.76
C LEU A 29 -4.66 18.46 15.40
N LYS A 30 -5.57 17.78 16.11
CA LYS A 30 -7.02 17.97 16.00
C LYS A 30 -7.40 19.43 16.26
N GLU A 31 -6.89 20.02 17.33
CA GLU A 31 -7.17 21.41 17.72
C GLU A 31 -6.61 22.41 16.71
N THR A 32 -5.37 22.20 16.28
CA THR A 32 -4.67 23.07 15.32
C THR A 32 -5.33 23.08 13.95
N LEU A 33 -5.75 21.91 13.46
CA LEU A 33 -6.32 21.76 12.11
C LEU A 33 -7.85 21.84 12.10
N HIS A 34 -8.49 21.96 13.26
CA HIS A 34 -9.95 21.94 13.42
C HIS A 34 -10.64 20.73 12.77
N ILE A 35 -10.01 19.56 12.86
CA ILE A 35 -10.53 18.29 12.34
C ILE A 35 -10.92 17.33 13.46
N SER A 36 -11.48 16.16 13.13
CA SER A 36 -11.81 15.15 14.12
C SER A 36 -10.63 14.22 14.41
N MET A 37 -10.56 13.65 15.62
CA MET A 37 -9.59 12.57 15.92
C MET A 37 -9.78 11.38 14.98
N ASN A 38 -11.04 11.03 14.68
CA ASN A 38 -11.36 9.91 13.80
C ASN A 38 -10.79 10.11 12.39
N SER A 39 -10.92 11.32 11.82
CA SER A 39 -10.35 11.63 10.51
C SER A 39 -8.82 11.52 10.50
N ILE A 40 -8.15 11.96 11.57
CA ILE A 40 -6.70 11.83 11.69
C ILE A 40 -6.30 10.35 11.65
N TYR A 41 -6.95 9.51 12.47
CA TYR A 41 -6.64 8.08 12.50
C TYR A 41 -6.95 7.38 11.18
N GLN A 42 -8.07 7.70 10.54
CA GLN A 42 -8.45 7.13 9.24
C GLN A 42 -7.41 7.46 8.16
N ILE A 43 -6.96 8.72 8.09
CA ILE A 43 -5.94 9.15 7.14
C ILE A 43 -4.61 8.45 7.44
N ALA A 44 -4.17 8.44 8.70
CA ALA A 44 -2.92 7.81 9.09
C ALA A 44 -2.89 6.31 8.74
N ILE A 45 -4.00 5.59 8.99
CA ILE A 45 -4.13 4.17 8.64
C ILE A 45 -4.09 4.00 7.11
N ALA A 46 -4.84 4.81 6.36
CA ALA A 46 -4.89 4.72 4.90
C ALA A 46 -3.50 4.96 4.28
N GLU A 47 -2.80 5.99 4.73
CA GLU A 47 -1.44 6.31 4.27
C GLU A 47 -0.44 5.22 4.62
N TYR A 48 -0.51 4.68 5.85
CA TYR A 48 0.36 3.60 6.28
C TYR A 48 0.16 2.34 5.44
N VAL A 49 -1.10 1.94 5.21
CA VAL A 49 -1.42 0.78 4.36
C VAL A 49 -0.92 0.99 2.93
N ALA A 50 -1.15 2.17 2.35
CA ALA A 50 -0.66 2.49 1.00
C ALA A 50 0.88 2.43 0.93
N LYS A 51 1.57 2.95 1.96
CA LYS A 51 3.03 2.86 2.07
C LYS A 51 3.49 1.39 2.12
N LYS A 52 2.86 0.56 2.95
CA LYS A 52 3.22 -0.86 3.08
C LYS A 52 2.98 -1.67 1.82
N LYS A 53 1.89 -1.40 1.08
CA LYS A 53 1.67 -2.03 -0.24
C LYS A 53 2.78 -1.71 -1.23
N ARG A 54 3.25 -0.45 -1.27
CA ARG A 54 4.39 -0.07 -2.14
C ARG A 54 5.69 -0.73 -1.71
N GLU A 55 5.94 -0.84 -0.41
CA GLU A 55 7.13 -1.56 0.11
C GLU A 55 7.07 -3.05 -0.26
N GLN A 56 5.90 -3.68 -0.16
CA GLN A 56 5.70 -5.06 -0.57
C GLN A 56 5.98 -5.26 -2.06
N LEU A 57 5.38 -4.44 -2.93
CA LEU A 57 5.61 -4.52 -4.38
C LEU A 57 7.08 -4.34 -4.75
N ARG A 58 7.79 -3.43 -4.08
CA ARG A 58 9.24 -3.26 -4.30
C ARG A 58 10.01 -4.52 -3.91
N LYS A 59 9.68 -5.13 -2.77
CA LYS A 59 10.31 -6.36 -2.32
C LYS A 59 10.05 -7.50 -3.30
N GLU A 60 8.82 -7.66 -3.76
CA GLU A 60 8.45 -8.66 -4.76
C GLU A 60 9.22 -8.45 -6.07
N ALA A 61 9.31 -7.21 -6.56
CA ALA A 61 10.09 -6.89 -7.76
C ALA A 61 11.59 -7.19 -7.59
N THR A 62 12.17 -6.90 -6.41
CA THR A 62 13.56 -7.27 -6.12
C THR A 62 13.76 -8.79 -6.14
N LEU A 63 12.85 -9.55 -5.53
CA LEU A 63 12.92 -11.02 -5.54
C LEU A 63 12.80 -11.57 -6.95
N MET A 64 11.93 -11.01 -7.80
CA MET A 64 11.82 -11.41 -9.20
C MET A 64 13.10 -11.11 -9.98
N LEU A 65 13.70 -9.93 -9.76
CA LEU A 65 14.97 -9.58 -10.42
C LEU A 65 16.11 -10.52 -10.01
N GLU A 66 16.18 -10.90 -8.74
CA GLU A 66 17.13 -11.89 -8.25
C GLU A 66 16.89 -13.26 -8.92
N GLU A 67 15.63 -13.70 -9.04
CA GLU A 67 15.27 -14.94 -9.73
C GLU A 67 15.68 -14.91 -11.21
N TYR A 68 15.39 -13.83 -11.94
CA TYR A 68 15.83 -13.67 -13.33
C TYR A 68 17.36 -13.74 -13.49
N GLN A 69 18.12 -13.23 -12.51
CA GLN A 69 19.58 -13.25 -12.56
C GLN A 69 20.19 -14.61 -12.21
N GLN A 70 19.48 -15.45 -11.46
CA GLN A 70 20.00 -16.71 -10.95
C GLN A 70 19.44 -17.93 -11.69
N ASN A 71 18.28 -17.80 -12.32
CA ASN A 71 17.59 -18.87 -13.01
C ASN A 71 18.03 -18.94 -14.48
N LYS A 72 18.84 -19.96 -14.80
CA LYS A 72 19.38 -20.18 -16.15
C LYS A 72 18.31 -20.39 -17.22
N GLU A 73 17.21 -21.09 -16.88
CA GLU A 73 16.12 -21.31 -17.84
C GLU A 73 15.46 -19.99 -18.24
N LEU A 74 15.30 -19.05 -17.31
CA LEU A 74 14.77 -17.71 -17.60
C LEU A 74 15.74 -16.86 -18.42
N GLN A 75 17.06 -17.02 -18.22
CA GLN A 75 18.07 -16.31 -19.02
C GLN A 75 18.10 -16.80 -20.46
N GLU A 76 18.05 -18.12 -20.67
CA GLU A 76 18.02 -18.73 -22.00
C GLU A 76 16.79 -18.27 -22.81
N LEU A 77 15.65 -18.02 -22.15
CA LEU A 77 14.45 -17.47 -22.79
C LEU A 77 14.57 -15.99 -23.18
N ILE A 78 15.36 -15.20 -22.46
CA ILE A 78 15.65 -13.79 -22.81
C ILE A 78 16.58 -13.75 -24.03
N GLU A 79 17.62 -14.58 -24.04
CA GLU A 79 18.59 -14.64 -25.13
C GLU A 79 17.96 -15.17 -26.44
N PHE A 80 16.95 -16.04 -26.35
CA PHE A 80 16.26 -16.61 -27.50
C PHE A 80 15.55 -15.57 -28.41
N GLU A 81 15.16 -14.40 -27.89
CA GLU A 81 14.57 -13.33 -28.71
C GLU A 81 15.61 -12.49 -29.48
N GLU A 82 16.87 -12.44 -29.04
CA GLU A 82 17.92 -11.67 -29.74
C GLU A 82 18.36 -12.35 -31.05
N ASP A 83 18.32 -13.69 -31.12
CA ASP A 83 18.67 -14.47 -32.32
C ASP A 83 17.66 -14.38 -33.48
N ILE A 84 16.47 -13.80 -33.25
CA ILE A 84 15.41 -13.70 -34.28
C ILE A 84 15.59 -12.47 -35.19
N ASN A 85 16.33 -11.44 -34.75
CA ASN A 85 16.46 -10.16 -35.47
C ASN A 85 17.65 -10.07 -36.46
N ASP A 86 18.42 -11.15 -36.65
CA ASP A 86 19.62 -11.18 -37.50
C ASP A 86 19.39 -11.75 -38.93
N TYR A 87 18.15 -11.68 -39.47
CA TYR A 87 17.82 -12.12 -40.85
C TYR A 87 17.19 -11.04 -41.74
#